data_AF-A0A6A7G4U8-F1
#
_entry.id   AF-A0A6A7G4U8-F1
#
_cell.length_a   1.000
_cell.length_b   1.000
_cell.length_c   1.000
_cell.angle_alpha   90.00
_cell.angle_beta   90.00
_cell.angle_gamma   90.00
#
_symmetry.space_group_name_H-M   'P 1'
#
loop_
_entity.id
_entity.type
_entity.pdbx_description
1 polymer ?
#
loop_
_entity_poly.entity_id
_entity_poly.type
_entity_poly.pdbx_seq_one_letter_code
_entity_poly.pdbx_strand_id
1 'polypeptide(L)'
;WENVGLQAEMCTIDLPDRFQDFFRPMVDCSMCRHVNAVDRVMRLSPEIFEERYAYSGRPVLILDGQANWTAPHTFSFDFFKGIYSSDSPVLTHSYRDCQFFPYQTNFNNLKDVFNMSEERANMHGEPWYIGWSNCDSVAANDLRQHYTRPYFLPAASESSKMDWIFMGSPGYGAHLHIDHVGKPSWQAQIKGSKTWTLEPPPECYMQCQSFSVTVNPGNIIVLDTNIWYHKTVIVSDELSITIGSEYD
;
A
#
# COMPACT_ATOMS: atom_id res chain seq x y z
N TRP A 1 -30.76 -13.31 21.85
CA TRP A 1 -30.91 -12.04 21.11
C TRP A 1 -29.57 -11.78 20.48
N GLU A 2 -29.47 -12.20 19.23
CA GLU A 2 -28.24 -12.30 18.47
C GLU A 2 -27.70 -10.89 18.15
N ASN A 3 -26.42 -10.66 18.45
CA ASN A 3 -25.65 -9.58 17.84
C ASN A 3 -25.33 -10.02 16.40
N VAL A 4 -26.28 -9.85 15.50
CA VAL A 4 -26.05 -9.98 14.06
C VAL A 4 -25.53 -8.65 13.56
N GLY A 5 -24.40 -8.72 12.85
CA GLY A 5 -23.53 -7.61 12.49
C GLY A 5 -24.20 -6.42 11.82
N LEU A 6 -23.97 -5.24 12.40
CA LEU A 6 -24.02 -3.94 11.72
C LEU A 6 -23.04 -3.83 10.53
N GLN A 7 -22.15 -4.82 10.34
CA GLN A 7 -21.21 -4.86 9.22
C GLN A 7 -21.82 -5.36 7.89
N ALA A 8 -23.05 -5.89 7.91
CA ALA A 8 -23.69 -6.53 6.75
C ALA A 8 -24.74 -5.67 6.02
N GLU A 9 -24.99 -4.42 6.43
CA GLU A 9 -25.96 -3.56 5.73
C GLU A 9 -25.27 -2.73 4.65
N MET A 10 -25.79 -2.80 3.42
CA MET A 10 -25.48 -1.82 2.37
C MET A 10 -26.08 -0.48 2.80
N CYS A 11 -25.24 0.54 2.92
CA CYS A 11 -25.70 1.86 3.33
C CYS A 11 -26.65 2.44 2.27
N THR A 12 -27.81 2.95 2.69
CA THR A 12 -28.75 3.65 1.80
C THR A 12 -28.13 4.92 1.19
N ILE A 13 -27.10 5.46 1.85
CA ILE A 13 -26.31 6.61 1.40
C ILE A 13 -24.85 6.28 1.71
N ASP A 14 -24.03 6.12 0.68
CA ASP A 14 -22.58 6.13 0.84
C ASP A 14 -22.13 7.57 1.06
N LEU A 15 -21.46 7.83 2.19
CA LEU A 15 -20.83 9.12 2.46
C LEU A 15 -19.71 9.31 1.43
N PRO A 16 -19.75 10.38 0.60
CA PRO A 16 -18.66 10.66 -0.32
C PRO A 16 -17.34 10.74 0.44
N ASP A 17 -16.25 10.22 -0.12
CA ASP A 17 -14.93 10.13 0.54
C ASP A 17 -14.49 11.46 1.16
N ARG A 18 -14.82 12.59 0.53
CA ARG A 18 -14.56 13.94 1.05
C ARG A 18 -15.14 14.22 2.43
N PHE A 19 -16.22 13.55 2.81
CA PHE A 19 -16.84 13.69 4.14
C PHE A 19 -16.22 12.76 5.17
N GLN A 20 -15.60 11.66 4.77
CA GLN A 20 -14.96 10.72 5.69
C GLN A 20 -13.79 11.38 6.43
N ASP A 21 -12.99 12.17 5.70
CA ASP A 21 -11.89 12.97 6.25
C ASP A 21 -12.35 13.95 7.36
N PHE A 22 -13.56 14.53 7.26
CA PHE A 22 -14.05 15.49 8.26
C PHE A 22 -14.42 14.85 9.60
N PHE A 23 -14.82 13.58 9.59
CA PHE A 23 -15.23 12.84 10.79
C PHE A 23 -14.09 12.00 11.38
N ARG A 24 -12.89 12.12 10.81
CA ARG A 24 -11.71 11.46 11.30
C ARG A 24 -11.35 11.94 12.72
N PRO A 25 -10.97 11.02 13.64
CA PRO A 25 -10.48 11.42 14.95
C PRO A 25 -9.28 12.35 14.86
N MET A 26 -9.22 13.35 15.76
CA MET A 26 -8.06 14.24 15.85
C MET A 26 -6.80 13.45 16.17
N VAL A 27 -5.72 13.76 15.45
CA VAL A 27 -4.41 13.13 15.65
C VAL A 27 -3.64 13.83 16.76
N ASP A 28 -2.98 13.06 17.62
CA ASP A 28 -1.94 13.59 18.49
C ASP A 28 -0.67 13.93 17.66
N CYS A 29 -0.37 15.22 17.54
CA CYS A 29 0.78 15.73 16.80
C CYS A 29 2.14 15.31 17.40
N SER A 30 2.18 14.63 18.55
CA SER A 30 3.40 14.00 19.08
C SER A 30 4.06 13.03 18.09
N MET A 31 3.27 12.42 17.19
CA MET A 31 3.74 11.52 16.12
C MET A 31 4.73 12.20 15.15
N CYS A 32 4.61 13.51 14.91
CA CYS A 32 5.46 14.26 13.99
C CYS A 32 6.30 15.35 14.66
N ARG A 33 6.11 15.58 15.97
CA ARG A 33 6.88 16.59 16.69
C ARG A 33 8.37 16.24 16.67
N HIS A 34 9.17 17.15 16.12
CA HIS A 34 10.61 16.98 15.87
C HIS A 34 10.97 15.88 14.85
N VAL A 35 10.02 15.45 14.02
CA VAL A 35 10.26 14.55 12.89
C VAL A 35 10.46 15.42 11.65
N ASN A 36 11.68 15.43 11.12
CA ASN A 36 12.06 16.26 9.97
C ASN A 36 12.27 15.45 8.69
N ALA A 37 12.37 14.13 8.79
CA ALA A 37 12.53 13.20 7.70
C ALA A 37 12.10 11.79 8.15
N VAL A 38 11.90 10.89 7.19
CA VAL A 38 11.69 9.46 7.47
C VAL A 38 13.01 8.83 7.92
N ASP A 39 13.00 8.17 9.08
CA ASP A 39 14.16 7.45 9.59
C ASP A 39 14.53 6.30 8.64
N ARG A 40 15.83 6.10 8.42
CA ARG A 40 16.35 5.03 7.56
C ARG A 40 17.12 4.04 8.40
N VAL A 41 16.65 2.81 8.46
CA VAL A 41 17.17 1.78 9.37
C VAL A 41 17.42 0.46 8.65
N MET A 42 18.31 -0.34 9.22
CA MET A 42 18.64 -1.68 8.77
C MET A 42 18.76 -2.60 9.98
N ARG A 43 18.50 -3.91 9.78
CA ARG A 43 18.59 -4.94 10.82
C ARG A 43 17.80 -4.54 12.07
N LEU A 44 16.59 -4.04 11.87
CA LEU A 44 15.73 -3.54 12.93
C LEU A 44 15.10 -4.70 13.69
N SER A 45 15.40 -4.85 14.98
CA SER A 45 14.79 -5.92 15.76
C SER A 45 13.28 -5.65 15.99
N PRO A 46 12.45 -6.69 16.11
CA PRO A 46 11.03 -6.52 16.39
C PRO A 46 10.73 -5.68 17.63
N GLU A 47 11.54 -5.81 18.69
CA GLU A 47 11.36 -5.08 19.95
C GLU A 47 11.59 -3.58 19.77
N ILE A 48 12.65 -3.20 19.04
CA ILE A 48 12.94 -1.79 18.75
C ILE A 48 11.88 -1.22 17.81
N PHE A 49 11.42 -2.02 16.83
CA PHE A 49 10.34 -1.60 15.95
C PHE A 49 9.05 -1.34 16.73
N GLU A 50 8.67 -2.24 17.63
CA GLU A 50 7.49 -2.11 18.49
C GLU A 50 7.57 -0.88 19.38
N GLU A 51 8.70 -0.69 20.07
CA GLU A 51 8.92 0.42 20.99
C GLU A 51 8.88 1.78 20.29
N ARG A 52 9.44 1.89 19.08
CA ARG A 52 9.72 3.20 18.45
C ARG A 52 8.81 3.57 17.30
N TYR A 53 8.29 2.59 16.56
CA TYR A 53 7.65 2.85 15.27
C TYR A 53 6.23 2.28 15.22
N ALA A 54 6.04 1.00 15.58
CA ALA A 54 4.84 0.22 15.29
C ALA A 54 3.51 0.93 15.61
N TYR A 55 3.45 1.62 16.75
CA TYR A 55 2.23 2.27 17.27
C TYR A 55 2.44 3.75 17.60
N SER A 56 3.51 4.36 17.07
CA SER A 56 3.86 5.75 17.34
C SER A 56 3.33 6.73 16.30
N GLY A 57 2.88 6.23 15.15
CA GLY A 57 2.59 7.02 13.95
C GLY A 57 3.83 7.57 13.23
N ARG A 58 5.05 7.31 13.73
CA ARG A 58 6.29 7.76 13.09
C ARG A 58 6.64 6.89 11.88
N PRO A 59 6.80 7.47 10.68
CA PRO A 59 7.17 6.70 9.51
C PRO A 59 8.64 6.25 9.58
N VAL A 60 8.92 5.08 9.04
CA VAL A 60 10.27 4.51 8.98
C VAL A 60 10.50 3.76 7.67
N LEU A 61 11.71 3.88 7.12
CA LEU A 61 12.16 3.17 5.93
C LEU A 61 13.19 2.10 6.32
N ILE A 62 12.83 0.83 6.12
CA ILE A 62 13.67 -0.32 6.40
C ILE A 62 14.39 -0.68 5.11
N LEU A 63 15.71 -0.51 5.08
CA LEU A 63 16.49 -0.64 3.85
C LEU A 63 16.72 -2.11 3.43
N ASP A 64 16.63 -3.05 4.38
CA ASP A 64 16.82 -4.49 4.19
C ASP A 64 15.54 -5.30 4.47
N GLY A 65 14.37 -4.66 4.36
CA GLY A 65 13.08 -5.24 4.78
C GLY A 65 12.67 -6.50 4.00
N GLN A 66 13.21 -6.69 2.79
CA GLN A 66 12.91 -7.81 1.90
C GLN A 66 13.97 -8.93 1.95
N ALA A 67 14.73 -9.02 3.05
CA ALA A 67 15.74 -10.05 3.20
C ALA A 67 15.15 -11.46 2.97
N ASN A 68 15.80 -12.23 2.09
CA ASN A 68 15.41 -13.59 1.67
C ASN A 68 14.11 -13.71 0.87
N TRP A 69 13.56 -12.61 0.34
CA TRP A 69 12.42 -12.68 -0.57
C TRP A 69 12.88 -12.99 -2.00
N THR A 70 12.09 -13.80 -2.71
CA THR A 70 12.30 -14.06 -4.15
C THR A 70 11.43 -13.16 -5.03
N ALA A 71 10.45 -12.46 -4.44
CA ALA A 71 9.55 -11.53 -5.11
C ALA A 71 10.25 -10.53 -6.06
N PRO A 72 11.40 -9.91 -5.73
CA PRO A 72 12.10 -9.01 -6.66
C PRO A 72 12.49 -9.66 -7.99
N HIS A 73 12.75 -10.96 -8.00
CA HIS A 73 13.14 -11.72 -9.18
C HIS A 73 11.95 -12.37 -9.91
N THR A 74 10.84 -12.60 -9.21
CA THR A 74 9.65 -13.27 -9.77
C THR A 74 8.57 -12.29 -10.23
N PHE A 75 8.25 -11.29 -9.42
CA PHE A 75 7.09 -10.43 -9.63
C PHE A 75 7.28 -9.59 -10.89
N SER A 76 6.30 -9.68 -11.78
CA SER A 76 6.27 -9.04 -13.09
C SER A 76 4.82 -8.90 -13.52
N PHE A 77 4.56 -8.09 -14.54
CA PHE A 77 3.22 -8.00 -15.13
C PHE A 77 2.66 -9.38 -15.50
N ASP A 78 3.46 -10.21 -16.17
CA ASP A 78 3.07 -11.56 -16.60
C ASP A 78 2.83 -12.51 -15.44
N PHE A 79 3.63 -12.42 -14.38
CA PHE A 79 3.39 -13.18 -13.16
C PHE A 79 2.01 -12.87 -12.58
N PHE A 80 1.70 -11.58 -12.37
CA PHE A 80 0.39 -11.20 -11.81
C PHE A 80 -0.76 -11.55 -12.77
N LYS A 81 -0.57 -11.42 -14.08
CA LYS A 81 -1.54 -11.87 -15.07
C LYS A 81 -1.79 -13.38 -15.04
N GLY A 82 -0.78 -14.17 -14.67
CA GLY A 82 -0.82 -15.64 -14.68
C GLY A 82 -1.36 -16.30 -13.41
N ILE A 83 -1.34 -15.63 -12.26
CA ILE A 83 -1.78 -16.22 -10.97
C ILE A 83 -3.31 -16.17 -10.76
N TYR A 84 -4.03 -15.36 -11.53
CA TYR A 84 -5.49 -15.24 -11.41
C TYR A 84 -6.20 -16.13 -12.43
N SER A 85 -7.12 -16.96 -11.96
CA SER A 85 -8.02 -17.71 -12.84
C SER A 85 -9.01 -16.77 -13.54
N SER A 86 -9.59 -17.21 -14.66
CA SER A 86 -10.53 -16.38 -15.45
C SER A 86 -11.81 -15.98 -14.69
N ASP A 87 -12.16 -16.72 -13.65
CA ASP A 87 -13.29 -16.51 -12.75
C ASP A 87 -12.89 -15.86 -11.42
N SER A 88 -11.63 -15.45 -11.26
CA SER A 88 -11.14 -14.82 -10.03
C SER A 88 -11.92 -13.54 -9.72
N PRO A 89 -12.39 -13.36 -8.46
CA PRO A 89 -13.19 -12.20 -8.07
C PRO A 89 -12.41 -10.87 -8.13
N VAL A 90 -11.07 -10.92 -8.10
CA VAL A 90 -10.19 -9.75 -8.21
C VAL A 90 -10.32 -9.09 -9.59
N LEU A 91 -10.68 -9.86 -10.62
CA LEU A 91 -10.71 -9.37 -12.00
C LEU A 91 -11.84 -8.37 -12.29
N THR A 92 -12.99 -8.47 -11.62
CA THR A 92 -14.23 -7.78 -12.02
C THR A 92 -14.84 -6.87 -10.94
N HIS A 93 -14.09 -6.46 -9.91
CA HIS A 93 -14.53 -5.55 -8.83
C HIS A 93 -15.91 -5.95 -8.25
N SER A 94 -16.19 -7.25 -8.21
CA SER A 94 -17.55 -7.77 -8.01
C SER A 94 -17.90 -7.97 -6.54
N TYR A 95 -16.92 -7.87 -5.65
CA TYR A 95 -17.07 -8.12 -4.22
C TYR A 95 -16.52 -6.94 -3.41
N ARG A 96 -17.16 -6.68 -2.27
CA ARG A 96 -16.85 -5.56 -1.37
C ARG A 96 -15.38 -5.52 -0.93
N ASP A 97 -14.75 -6.69 -0.80
CA ASP A 97 -13.37 -6.83 -0.32
C ASP A 97 -12.32 -6.86 -1.46
N CYS A 98 -12.76 -6.79 -2.72
CA CYS A 98 -11.91 -6.84 -3.92
C CYS A 98 -11.88 -5.46 -4.60
N GLN A 99 -11.06 -4.56 -4.05
CA GLN A 99 -10.98 -3.17 -4.47
C GLN A 99 -9.99 -2.99 -5.62
N PHE A 100 -10.30 -2.03 -6.51
CA PHE A 100 -9.44 -1.61 -7.62
C PHE A 100 -9.32 -0.09 -7.62
N PHE A 101 -8.09 0.40 -7.77
CA PHE A 101 -7.75 1.82 -7.68
C PHE A 101 -7.21 2.32 -9.03
N PRO A 102 -8.05 2.99 -9.85
CA PRO A 102 -7.64 3.55 -11.13
C PRO A 102 -7.03 4.96 -10.95
N TYR A 103 -5.71 5.04 -10.78
CA TYR A 103 -5.02 6.32 -10.65
C TYR A 103 -4.67 6.93 -12.02
N GLN A 104 -5.48 7.90 -12.47
CA GLN A 104 -5.33 8.55 -13.77
C GLN A 104 -5.19 7.58 -14.95
N THR A 105 -6.04 6.56 -14.97
CA THR A 105 -6.06 5.57 -16.05
C THR A 105 -7.48 5.36 -16.56
N ASN A 106 -7.58 4.77 -17.76
CA ASN A 106 -8.82 4.39 -18.43
C ASN A 106 -9.31 2.97 -18.08
N PHE A 107 -8.60 2.26 -17.20
CA PHE A 107 -9.01 0.93 -16.74
C PHE A 107 -10.13 1.02 -15.71
N ASN A 108 -11.14 0.15 -15.81
CA ASN A 108 -12.22 0.08 -14.83
C ASN A 108 -12.01 -1.02 -13.79
N ASN A 109 -11.22 -2.05 -14.13
CA ASN A 109 -10.96 -3.21 -13.28
C ASN A 109 -9.64 -3.89 -13.70
N LEU A 110 -9.21 -4.90 -12.93
CA LEU A 110 -7.95 -5.60 -13.19
C LEU A 110 -8.00 -6.46 -14.46
N LYS A 111 -9.17 -6.93 -14.89
CA LYS A 111 -9.32 -7.63 -16.17
C LYS A 111 -8.96 -6.73 -17.35
N ASP A 112 -9.38 -5.46 -17.34
CA ASP A 112 -9.02 -4.49 -18.38
C ASP A 112 -7.51 -4.27 -18.42
N VAL A 113 -6.86 -4.19 -17.25
CA VAL A 113 -5.40 -4.08 -17.10
C VAL A 113 -4.71 -5.28 -17.75
N PHE A 114 -5.09 -6.51 -17.40
CA PHE A 114 -4.44 -7.71 -17.96
C PHE A 114 -4.73 -7.97 -19.44
N ASN A 115 -5.75 -7.32 -19.99
CA ASN A 115 -6.06 -7.34 -21.43
C ASN A 115 -5.38 -6.21 -22.22
N MET A 116 -4.57 -5.34 -21.59
CA MET A 116 -3.82 -4.32 -22.31
C MET A 116 -2.81 -4.93 -23.29
N SER A 117 -2.38 -4.15 -24.28
CA SER A 117 -1.35 -4.60 -25.23
C SER A 117 -0.02 -4.85 -24.54
N GLU A 118 0.76 -5.78 -25.09
CA GLU A 118 2.11 -6.07 -24.61
C GLU A 118 3.02 -4.83 -24.64
N GLU A 119 2.88 -3.99 -25.66
CA GLU A 119 3.58 -2.70 -25.74
C GLU A 119 3.27 -1.83 -24.52
N ARG A 120 1.99 -1.66 -24.16
CA ARG A 120 1.57 -0.84 -23.01
C ARG A 120 1.99 -1.45 -21.67
N ALA A 121 1.94 -2.77 -21.55
CA ALA A 121 2.44 -3.48 -20.38
C ALA A 121 3.95 -3.28 -20.18
N ASN A 122 4.70 -3.20 -21.28
CA ASN A 122 6.12 -2.87 -21.32
C ASN A 122 6.41 -1.35 -21.30
N MET A 123 5.42 -0.55 -20.88
CA MET A 123 5.52 0.91 -20.73
C MET A 123 5.78 1.68 -22.04
N HIS A 124 5.45 1.08 -23.19
CA HIS A 124 5.41 1.75 -24.48
C HIS A 124 3.98 2.19 -24.79
N GLY A 125 3.74 3.50 -24.88
CA GLY A 125 2.42 4.07 -25.18
C GLY A 125 1.83 4.86 -24.02
N GLU A 126 0.52 4.73 -23.79
CA GLU A 126 -0.17 5.47 -22.73
C GLU A 126 0.24 4.97 -21.34
N PRO A 127 0.79 5.85 -20.48
CA PRO A 127 1.17 5.48 -19.12
C PRO A 127 -0.05 5.11 -18.28
N TRP A 128 0.20 4.38 -17.20
CA TRP A 128 -0.83 3.88 -16.30
C TRP A 128 -0.26 3.63 -14.91
N TYR A 129 -1.09 3.79 -13.89
CA TYR A 129 -0.79 3.36 -12.53
C TYR A 129 -2.08 2.88 -11.88
N ILE A 130 -2.01 1.72 -11.26
CA ILE A 130 -3.17 1.05 -10.65
C ILE A 130 -2.77 0.45 -9.29
N GLY A 131 -3.77 0.28 -8.44
CA GLY A 131 -3.68 -0.55 -7.25
C GLY A 131 -4.83 -1.55 -7.19
N TRP A 132 -4.68 -2.63 -6.44
CA TRP A 132 -5.78 -3.54 -6.12
C TRP A 132 -5.55 -4.30 -4.82
N SER A 133 -6.64 -4.76 -4.20
CA SER A 133 -6.58 -5.73 -3.10
C SER A 133 -6.66 -7.15 -3.63
N ASN A 134 -5.80 -8.03 -3.13
CA ASN A 134 -5.86 -9.45 -3.43
C ASN A 134 -6.83 -10.17 -2.50
N CYS A 135 -8.07 -10.35 -2.95
CA CYS A 135 -9.09 -11.13 -2.26
C CYS A 135 -9.15 -12.62 -2.69
N ASP A 136 -8.27 -13.05 -3.60
CA ASP A 136 -8.21 -14.43 -4.09
C ASP A 136 -7.21 -15.26 -3.28
N SER A 137 -7.72 -16.27 -2.56
CA SER A 137 -6.90 -17.13 -1.69
C SER A 137 -5.91 -18.01 -2.45
N VAL A 138 -6.20 -18.39 -3.71
CA VAL A 138 -5.31 -19.21 -4.54
C VAL A 138 -4.13 -18.35 -4.96
N ALA A 139 -4.41 -17.17 -5.52
CA ALA A 139 -3.37 -16.21 -5.86
C ALA A 139 -2.56 -15.78 -4.62
N ALA A 140 -3.21 -15.63 -3.46
CA ALA A 140 -2.51 -15.34 -2.21
C ALA A 140 -1.47 -16.42 -1.87
N ASN A 141 -1.77 -17.71 -2.07
CA ASN A 141 -0.81 -18.78 -1.82
C ASN A 141 0.40 -18.70 -2.75
N ASP A 142 0.20 -18.35 -4.03
CA ASP A 142 1.30 -18.15 -4.97
C ASP A 142 2.16 -16.94 -4.59
N LEU A 143 1.53 -15.85 -4.16
CA LEU A 143 2.19 -14.66 -3.63
C LEU A 143 3.06 -14.99 -2.41
N ARG A 144 2.55 -15.75 -1.43
CA ARG A 144 3.28 -16.13 -0.20
C ARG A 144 4.45 -17.09 -0.43
N GLN A 145 4.60 -17.67 -1.62
CA GLN A 145 5.82 -18.42 -1.97
C GLN A 145 7.02 -17.50 -2.19
N HIS A 146 6.78 -16.21 -2.49
CA HIS A 146 7.82 -15.29 -2.93
C HIS A 146 8.20 -14.21 -1.93
N TYR A 147 7.37 -13.98 -0.92
CA TYR A 147 7.70 -13.12 0.21
C TYR A 147 7.03 -13.62 1.48
N THR A 148 7.59 -13.17 2.60
CA THR A 148 7.12 -13.52 3.93
C THR A 148 6.72 -12.27 4.69
N ARG A 149 6.12 -12.45 5.85
CA ARG A 149 5.93 -11.37 6.81
C ARG A 149 7.28 -10.67 7.09
N PRO A 150 7.37 -9.33 7.00
CA PRO A 150 8.60 -8.61 7.26
C PRO A 150 9.19 -8.93 8.64
N TYR A 151 10.51 -9.16 8.69
CA TYR A 151 11.19 -9.69 9.88
C TYR A 151 11.14 -8.78 11.11
N PHE A 152 10.95 -7.48 10.90
CA PHE A 152 10.93 -6.45 11.94
C PHE A 152 9.56 -6.29 12.60
N LEU A 153 8.50 -6.93 12.09
CA LEU A 153 7.18 -6.79 12.70
C LEU A 153 7.11 -7.59 14.02
N PRO A 154 6.44 -7.07 15.08
CA PRO A 154 6.42 -7.68 16.43
C PRO A 154 5.82 -9.09 16.41
N ALA A 155 6.38 -10.10 17.06
CA ALA A 155 5.93 -11.49 16.89
C ALA A 155 4.42 -11.73 17.19
N ALA A 156 3.83 -10.91 18.05
CA ALA A 156 2.40 -10.96 18.38
C ALA A 156 1.50 -10.28 17.35
N SER A 157 2.06 -9.53 16.39
CA SER A 157 1.26 -8.79 15.42
C SER A 157 0.68 -9.74 14.37
N GLU A 158 -0.62 -9.63 14.15
CA GLU A 158 -1.30 -10.27 13.05
C GLU A 158 -0.98 -9.54 11.75
N SER A 159 -0.93 -10.29 10.65
CA SER A 159 -0.88 -9.71 9.31
C SER A 159 -2.27 -9.82 8.70
N SER A 160 -2.71 -8.75 8.04
CA SER A 160 -3.92 -8.84 7.23
C SER A 160 -3.78 -9.97 6.21
N LYS A 161 -4.87 -10.69 5.95
CA LYS A 161 -4.88 -11.69 4.87
C LYS A 161 -4.80 -11.02 3.49
N MET A 162 -5.18 -9.75 3.43
CA MET A 162 -5.24 -8.96 2.21
C MET A 162 -3.87 -8.38 1.87
N ASP A 163 -3.51 -8.52 0.61
CA ASP A 163 -2.33 -7.88 0.03
C ASP A 163 -2.77 -6.72 -0.86
N TRP A 164 -2.16 -5.56 -0.67
CA TRP A 164 -2.31 -4.40 -1.52
C TRP A 164 -1.18 -4.37 -2.52
N ILE A 165 -1.50 -4.43 -3.80
CA ILE A 165 -0.51 -4.43 -4.86
C ILE A 165 -0.69 -3.18 -5.68
N PHE A 166 0.40 -2.47 -5.97
CA PHE A 166 0.39 -1.32 -6.87
C PHE A 166 1.41 -1.52 -7.99
N MET A 167 1.00 -1.14 -9.18
CA MET A 167 1.81 -1.33 -10.38
C MET A 167 1.62 -0.16 -11.35
N GLY A 168 2.70 0.26 -12.01
CA GLY A 168 2.57 1.22 -13.10
C GLY A 168 3.87 1.78 -13.66
N SER A 169 3.67 2.74 -14.56
CA SER A 169 4.68 3.37 -15.40
C SER A 169 5.38 4.55 -14.72
N PRO A 170 6.60 4.91 -15.17
CA PRO A 170 7.34 6.09 -14.68
C PRO A 170 6.53 7.39 -14.71
N GLY A 171 6.72 8.25 -13.72
CA GLY A 171 6.06 9.56 -13.61
C GLY A 171 4.64 9.53 -13.04
N TYR A 172 4.06 8.36 -12.81
CA TYR A 172 2.71 8.20 -12.26
C TYR A 172 2.76 7.66 -10.82
N GLY A 173 1.63 7.77 -10.12
CA GLY A 173 1.49 7.30 -8.74
C GLY A 173 0.17 7.75 -8.13
N ALA A 174 -0.02 7.46 -6.85
CA ALA A 174 -1.22 7.86 -6.12
C ALA A 174 -1.19 9.37 -5.78
N HIS A 175 -2.35 10.02 -5.88
CA HIS A 175 -2.52 11.42 -5.47
C HIS A 175 -2.39 11.59 -3.96
N LEU A 176 -2.39 12.83 -3.48
CA LEU A 176 -2.40 13.07 -2.04
C LEU A 176 -3.74 12.58 -1.46
N HIS A 177 -3.67 11.60 -0.57
CA HIS A 177 -4.84 11.00 0.08
C HIS A 177 -4.45 10.46 1.47
N ILE A 178 -5.47 10.01 2.19
CA ILE A 178 -5.34 9.24 3.41
C ILE A 178 -6.11 7.93 3.22
N ASP A 179 -5.66 6.86 3.86
CA ASP A 179 -6.34 5.58 3.80
C ASP A 179 -7.35 5.45 4.95
N HIS A 180 -8.30 4.54 4.77
CA HIS A 180 -9.33 4.19 5.76
C HIS A 180 -9.30 2.69 6.07
N VAL A 181 -8.10 2.16 6.30
CA VAL A 181 -7.84 0.73 6.56
C VAL A 181 -7.86 0.38 8.05
N GLY A 182 -7.84 1.39 8.93
CA GLY A 182 -7.97 1.29 10.38
C GLY A 182 -6.72 0.81 11.12
N LYS A 183 -5.71 0.33 10.40
CA LYS A 183 -4.49 -0.30 10.93
C LYS A 183 -3.24 0.30 10.26
N PRO A 184 -2.10 0.43 10.95
CA PRO A 184 -0.85 0.83 10.32
C PRO A 184 -0.43 -0.11 9.19
N SER A 185 0.29 0.41 8.21
CA SER A 185 0.61 -0.35 6.98
C SER A 185 2.10 -0.35 6.68
N TRP A 186 2.53 -1.41 6.00
CA TRP A 186 3.85 -1.47 5.39
C TRP A 186 3.70 -1.69 3.88
N GLN A 187 4.64 -1.14 3.10
CA GLN A 187 4.69 -1.35 1.66
C GLN A 187 6.13 -1.60 1.21
N ALA A 188 6.34 -2.77 0.62
CA ALA A 188 7.59 -3.20 0.04
C ALA A 188 7.69 -2.75 -1.43
N GLN A 189 8.79 -2.09 -1.78
CA GLN A 189 9.09 -1.73 -3.16
C GLN A 189 9.82 -2.89 -3.84
N ILE A 190 9.13 -3.63 -4.70
CA ILE A 190 9.65 -4.86 -5.30
C ILE A 190 10.47 -4.56 -6.57
N LYS A 191 9.93 -3.70 -7.44
CA LYS A 191 10.58 -3.22 -8.67
C LYS A 191 10.39 -1.74 -8.83
N GLY A 192 11.31 -1.06 -9.52
CA GLY A 192 11.28 0.39 -9.67
C GLY A 192 11.45 1.13 -8.34
N SER A 193 11.46 2.46 -8.42
CA SER A 193 11.63 3.34 -7.26
C SER A 193 10.53 4.37 -7.21
N LYS A 194 10.04 4.66 -6.01
CA LYS A 194 8.91 5.55 -5.78
C LYS A 194 9.26 6.57 -4.72
N THR A 195 8.99 7.85 -5.01
CA THR A 195 9.07 8.91 -4.00
C THR A 195 7.72 9.04 -3.33
N TRP A 196 7.72 8.93 -2.02
CA TRP A 196 6.61 9.21 -1.13
C TRP A 196 6.72 10.63 -0.61
N THR A 197 5.67 11.41 -0.74
CA THR A 197 5.52 12.71 -0.08
C THR A 197 4.53 12.55 1.05
N LEU A 198 4.94 12.90 2.27
CA LEU A 198 4.13 12.78 3.48
C LEU A 198 3.81 14.17 4.01
N GLU A 199 2.53 14.42 4.25
CA GLU A 199 2.02 15.66 4.82
C GLU A 199 1.31 15.33 6.15
N PRO A 200 1.60 16.08 7.24
CA PRO A 200 0.89 15.89 8.49
C PRO A 200 -0.61 16.24 8.32
N PRO A 201 -1.49 15.78 9.21
CA PRO A 201 -2.89 16.19 9.16
C PRO A 201 -3.04 17.68 9.48
N PRO A 202 -4.08 18.36 8.98
CA PRO A 202 -4.23 19.83 9.08
C PRO A 202 -4.11 20.39 10.50
N GLU A 203 -4.60 19.68 11.51
CA GLU A 203 -4.51 20.06 12.93
C GLU A 203 -3.05 20.12 13.45
N CYS A 204 -2.10 19.49 12.75
CA CYS A 204 -0.69 19.44 13.11
C CYS A 204 0.23 20.35 12.29
N TYR A 205 -0.30 21.12 11.33
CA TYR A 205 0.51 21.98 10.44
C TYR A 205 1.39 23.02 11.16
N MET A 206 1.01 23.47 12.35
CA MET A 206 1.79 24.44 13.11
C MET A 206 2.95 23.82 13.91
N GLN A 207 2.97 22.49 14.05
CA GLN A 207 3.96 21.76 14.85
C GLN A 207 4.84 20.83 14.00
N CYS A 208 4.40 20.52 12.79
CA CYS A 208 4.95 19.49 11.93
C CYS A 208 5.12 19.99 10.51
N GLN A 209 6.03 19.36 9.77
CA GLN A 209 6.35 19.73 8.39
C GLN A 209 6.16 18.55 7.47
N SER A 210 5.92 18.85 6.19
CA SER A 210 5.90 17.85 5.13
C SER A 210 7.34 17.45 4.78
N PHE A 211 7.53 16.19 4.40
CA PHE A 211 8.81 15.68 3.92
C PHE A 211 8.59 14.61 2.85
N SER A 212 9.66 14.16 2.22
CA SER A 212 9.59 13.12 1.21
C SER A 212 10.71 12.11 1.36
N VAL A 213 10.46 10.87 0.94
CA VAL A 213 11.43 9.79 0.94
C VAL A 213 11.29 8.96 -0.33
N THR A 214 12.42 8.64 -0.97
CA THR A 214 12.45 7.67 -2.06
C THR A 214 12.65 6.27 -1.49
N VAL A 215 11.75 5.36 -1.86
CA VAL A 215 11.75 3.94 -1.53
C VAL A 215 12.26 3.19 -2.75
N ASN A 216 13.38 2.50 -2.61
CA ASN A 216 14.04 1.75 -3.69
C ASN A 216 13.73 0.25 -3.58
N PRO A 217 14.00 -0.54 -4.64
CA PRO A 217 13.88 -1.99 -4.58
C PRO A 217 14.60 -2.58 -3.36
N GLY A 218 13.94 -3.53 -2.68
CA GLY A 218 14.44 -4.15 -1.45
C GLY A 218 14.09 -3.40 -0.15
N ASN A 219 13.64 -2.14 -0.24
CA ASN A 219 13.22 -1.37 0.92
C ASN A 219 11.74 -1.63 1.26
N ILE A 220 11.38 -1.40 2.52
CA ILE A 220 9.99 -1.38 3.01
C ILE A 220 9.75 -0.07 3.74
N ILE A 221 8.74 0.69 3.32
CA ILE A 221 8.26 1.85 4.08
C ILE A 221 7.15 1.38 5.02
N VAL A 222 7.20 1.83 6.27
CA VAL A 222 6.15 1.67 7.26
C VAL A 222 5.63 3.06 7.61
N LEU A 223 4.32 3.23 7.54
CA LEU A 223 3.64 4.43 7.99
C LEU A 223 2.20 4.07 8.37
N ASP A 224 1.63 4.85 9.27
CA ASP A 224 0.19 4.80 9.48
C ASP A 224 -0.49 5.65 8.39
N THR A 225 -0.99 4.98 7.37
CA THR A 225 -1.67 5.64 6.24
C THR A 225 -3.04 6.18 6.60
N ASN A 226 -3.57 5.82 7.77
CA ASN A 226 -4.76 6.42 8.34
C ASN A 226 -4.47 7.76 9.01
N ILE A 227 -3.20 8.19 9.13
CA ILE A 227 -2.85 9.49 9.73
C ILE A 227 -2.04 10.42 8.85
N TRP A 228 -1.15 9.87 8.03
CA TRP A 228 -0.34 10.66 7.12
C TRP A 228 -1.04 10.80 5.79
N TYR A 229 -1.31 12.04 5.41
CA TYR A 229 -1.60 12.34 4.01
C TYR A 229 -0.37 11.98 3.20
N HIS A 230 -0.57 11.19 2.14
CA HIS A 230 0.53 10.69 1.37
C HIS A 230 0.24 10.68 -0.12
N LYS A 231 1.29 10.97 -0.88
CA LYS A 231 1.31 10.99 -2.34
C LYS A 231 2.49 10.14 -2.78
N THR A 232 2.35 9.49 -3.93
CA THR A 232 3.46 8.74 -4.52
C THR A 232 3.69 9.11 -5.98
N VAL A 233 4.95 9.03 -6.40
CA VAL A 233 5.36 9.18 -7.80
C VAL A 233 6.49 8.20 -8.10
N ILE A 234 6.36 7.43 -9.18
CA ILE A 234 7.41 6.55 -9.68
C ILE A 234 8.49 7.41 -10.33
N VAL A 235 9.73 7.28 -9.85
CA VAL A 235 10.88 8.08 -10.29
C VAL A 235 11.93 7.27 -11.04
N SER A 236 11.78 5.94 -11.09
CA SER A 236 12.59 5.05 -11.93
C SER A 236 12.03 4.97 -13.35
N ASP A 237 12.88 4.60 -14.30
CA ASP A 237 12.49 4.37 -15.71
C ASP A 237 11.91 2.97 -15.98
N GLU A 238 11.89 2.09 -14.97
CA GLU A 238 11.32 0.74 -15.06
C GLU A 238 9.91 0.64 -14.45
N LEU A 239 9.23 -0.48 -14.72
CA LEU A 239 7.92 -0.79 -14.16
C LEU A 239 8.02 -0.86 -12.65
N SER A 240 7.26 -0.01 -11.96
CA SER A 240 7.17 -0.07 -10.50
C SER A 240 6.19 -1.16 -10.09
N ILE A 241 6.60 -1.99 -9.13
CA ILE A 241 5.73 -2.96 -8.47
C ILE A 241 5.94 -2.82 -6.97
N THR A 242 4.85 -2.71 -6.23
CA THR A 242 4.88 -2.75 -4.77
C THR A 242 3.85 -3.74 -4.24
N ILE A 243 4.13 -4.27 -3.06
CA ILE A 243 3.19 -5.09 -2.30
C ILE A 243 3.21 -4.66 -0.85
N GLY A 244 2.05 -4.60 -0.22
CA GLY A 244 1.91 -4.14 1.16
C GLY A 244 0.75 -4.80 1.86
N SER A 245 0.70 -4.62 3.17
CA SER A 245 -0.36 -5.14 4.02
C SER A 245 -0.41 -4.32 5.31
N GLU A 246 -1.53 -4.38 6.01
CA GLU A 246 -1.67 -3.87 7.37
C GLU A 246 -1.08 -4.85 8.40
N TYR A 247 -0.75 -4.32 9.57
CA TYR A 247 -0.32 -5.10 10.72
C TYR A 247 -0.90 -4.58 12.03
N ASP A 248 -1.20 -5.54 12.92
CA ASP A 248 -1.52 -5.47 14.36
C ASP A 248 -2.38 -6.67 14.78
#